data_AF-A0A4Q5TZ05-F1
#
_entry.id   AF-A0A4Q5TZ05-F1
#
_cell.length_a   1.000
_cell.length_b   1.000
_cell.length_c   1.000
_cell.angle_alpha   90.00
_cell.angle_beta   90.00
_cell.angle_gamma   90.00
#
_symmetry.space_group_name_H-M   'P 1'
#
loop_
_entity.id
_entity.type
_entity.pdbx_description
1 polymer ?
#
loop_
_entity_poly.entity_id
_entity_poly.type
_entity_poly.pdbx_seq_one_letter_code
_entity_poly.pdbx_strand_id
1 'polypeptide(L)'
;LEGAQVDHGGHANKLPWAVTELLDFDQVVGKAMQFADSNGETLVIVTADHETGGLTLTGGDYQKGRIMGQFSTGDHTALPVPVFAYGPGSQYFSGVYENTEIFTRILKVLQLKK
;
A
#
# COMPACT_ATOMS: atom_id res chain seq x y z
N LEU A 1 -4.29 4.36 9.45
CA LEU A 1 -5.27 3.34 9.03
C LEU A 1 -4.45 2.19 8.46
N GLU A 2 -4.79 0.96 8.79
CA GLU A 2 -4.00 -0.22 8.41
C GLU A 2 -4.92 -1.33 7.91
N GLY A 3 -4.61 -1.87 6.73
CA GLY A 3 -5.28 -3.04 6.15
C GLY A 3 -4.56 -4.33 6.54
N ALA A 4 -4.44 -4.61 7.84
CA ALA A 4 -3.54 -5.64 8.38
C ALA A 4 -3.82 -7.07 7.85
N GLN A 5 -5.06 -7.35 7.46
CA GLN A 5 -5.46 -8.70 7.04
C GLN A 5 -4.94 -9.10 5.65
N VAL A 6 -4.44 -8.14 4.85
CA VAL A 6 -3.75 -8.45 3.59
C VAL A 6 -2.53 -9.34 3.87
N ASP A 7 -1.79 -9.04 4.93
CA ASP A 7 -0.65 -9.83 5.40
C ASP A 7 -1.07 -11.25 5.81
N HIS A 8 -2.12 -11.38 6.62
CA HIS A 8 -2.66 -12.68 7.02
C HIS A 8 -3.12 -13.54 5.83
N GLY A 9 -3.73 -12.91 4.82
CA GLY A 9 -4.06 -13.56 3.55
C GLY A 9 -2.82 -14.06 2.80
N GLY A 10 -1.73 -13.28 2.85
CA GLY A 10 -0.40 -13.62 2.35
C GLY A 10 0.21 -14.81 3.08
N HIS A 11 0.34 -14.77 4.41
CA HIS A 11 0.85 -15.88 5.22
C HIS A 11 0.07 -17.19 5.00
N ALA A 12 -1.26 -17.08 4.85
CA ALA A 12 -2.11 -18.23 4.58
C ALA A 12 -2.04 -18.74 3.13
N ASN A 13 -1.35 -18.02 2.22
CA ASN A 13 -1.31 -18.28 0.78
C ASN A 13 -2.71 -18.38 0.15
N LYS A 14 -3.65 -17.55 0.64
CA LYS A 14 -5.05 -17.54 0.23
C LYS A 14 -5.33 -16.31 -0.63
N LEU A 15 -5.16 -16.46 -1.94
CA LEU A 15 -5.36 -15.37 -2.90
C LEU A 15 -6.73 -14.66 -2.77
N PRO A 16 -7.89 -15.36 -2.67
CA PRO A 16 -9.17 -14.66 -2.51
C PRO A 16 -9.26 -13.83 -1.22
N TRP A 17 -8.59 -14.27 -0.15
CA TRP A 17 -8.56 -13.53 1.11
C TRP A 17 -7.72 -12.25 0.94
N ALA A 18 -6.47 -12.38 0.50
CA ALA A 18 -5.59 -11.23 0.27
C ALA A 18 -6.22 -10.19 -0.67
N VAL A 19 -6.88 -10.63 -1.74
CA VAL A 19 -7.59 -9.74 -2.68
C VAL A 19 -8.75 -9.02 -2.03
N THR A 20 -9.58 -9.73 -1.26
CA THR A 20 -10.76 -9.12 -0.62
C THR A 20 -10.33 -8.07 0.39
N GLU A 21 -9.31 -8.35 1.22
CA GLU A 21 -8.79 -7.39 2.19
C GLU A 21 -8.12 -6.18 1.51
N LEU A 22 -7.45 -6.41 0.37
CA LEU A 22 -6.89 -5.31 -0.42
C LEU A 22 -8.00 -4.41 -1.02
N LEU A 23 -9.11 -4.99 -1.47
CA LEU A 23 -10.27 -4.23 -1.95
C LEU A 23 -10.95 -3.44 -0.82
N ASP A 24 -11.01 -3.99 0.39
CA ASP A 24 -11.52 -3.26 1.56
C ASP A 24 -10.59 -2.09 1.93
N PHE A 25 -9.27 -2.31 1.87
CA PHE A 25 -8.30 -1.23 2.07
C PHE A 25 -8.39 -0.14 0.99
N ASP A 26 -8.60 -0.51 -0.28
CA ASP A 26 -8.79 0.43 -1.40
C ASP A 26 -9.98 1.37 -1.16
N GLN A 27 -11.10 0.86 -0.63
CA GLN A 27 -12.25 1.71 -0.26
C GLN A 27 -11.88 2.76 0.78
N VAL A 28 -11.05 2.40 1.77
CA VAL A 28 -10.55 3.31 2.80
C VAL A 28 -9.63 4.38 2.19
N VAL A 29 -8.73 3.99 1.29
CA VAL A 29 -7.88 4.93 0.55
C VAL A 29 -8.73 5.90 -0.27
N GLY A 30 -9.77 5.41 -0.96
CA GLY A 30 -10.72 6.24 -1.68
C GLY A 30 -11.40 7.29 -0.80
N LYS A 31 -11.78 6.92 0.44
CA LYS A 31 -12.32 7.88 1.42
C LYS A 31 -11.30 8.91 1.89
N ALA A 32 -10.05 8.50 2.09
CA ALA A 32 -8.96 9.41 2.46
C ALA A 32 -8.68 10.43 1.34
N MET A 33 -8.68 10.00 0.08
CA MET A 33 -8.51 10.92 -1.07
C MET A 33 -9.69 11.89 -1.19
N GLN A 34 -10.94 11.42 -1.04
CA GLN A 34 -12.13 12.30 -1.03
C GLN A 34 -12.04 13.38 0.05
N PHE A 35 -11.51 13.03 1.22
CA PHE A 35 -11.27 14.02 2.28
C PHE A 35 -10.18 15.02 1.89
N ALA A 36 -9.08 14.55 1.28
CA ALA A 36 -8.01 15.44 0.81
C ALA A 36 -8.50 16.43 -0.26
N ASP A 37 -9.34 15.98 -1.20
CA ASP A 37 -9.95 16.82 -2.22
C ASP A 37 -10.87 17.90 -1.62
N SER A 38 -11.50 17.62 -0.47
CA SER A 38 -12.47 18.53 0.15
C SER A 38 -11.84 19.78 0.77
N ASN A 39 -10.54 19.75 1.09
CA ASN A 39 -9.84 20.88 1.72
C ASN A 39 -8.60 21.35 0.96
N GLY A 40 -8.00 20.51 0.10
CA GLY A 40 -6.80 20.89 -0.66
C GLY A 40 -5.52 21.06 0.17
N GLU A 41 -5.57 20.79 1.48
CA GLU A 41 -4.47 20.97 2.43
C GLU A 41 -4.00 19.64 3.05
N THR A 42 -4.61 18.52 2.67
CA THR A 42 -4.28 17.20 3.22
C THR A 42 -3.35 16.44 2.29
N LEU A 43 -2.27 15.91 2.88
CA LEU A 43 -1.40 14.92 2.23
C LEU A 43 -1.82 13.51 2.66
N VAL A 44 -2.09 12.65 1.69
CA VAL A 44 -2.32 11.21 1.89
C VAL A 44 -1.08 10.45 1.45
N ILE A 45 -0.56 9.58 2.31
CA ILE A 45 0.56 8.67 2.02
C ILE A 45 0.06 7.24 2.25
N VAL A 46 0.27 6.36 1.27
CA VAL A 46 -0.08 4.94 1.34
C VAL A 46 1.18 4.14 1.03
N THR A 47 1.51 3.19 1.89
CA THR A 47 2.66 2.28 1.75
C THR A 47 2.33 0.95 2.41
N ALA A 48 3.16 -0.06 2.17
CA ALA A 48 3.23 -1.24 3.02
C ALA A 48 4.43 -1.15 3.97
N ASP A 49 4.43 -1.99 4.99
CA ASP A 49 5.54 -2.28 5.89
C ASP A 49 6.49 -3.34 5.31
N HIS A 50 5.94 -4.38 4.67
CA HIS A 50 6.67 -5.39 3.89
C HIS A 50 5.77 -6.12 2.87
N GLU A 51 6.37 -7.00 2.06
CA GLU A 51 5.64 -7.97 1.22
C GLU A 51 5.51 -9.31 1.96
N THR A 52 4.40 -10.01 1.75
CA THR A 52 4.14 -11.32 2.38
C THR A 52 3.68 -12.37 1.37
N GLY A 53 4.31 -13.54 1.42
CA GLY A 53 3.96 -14.72 0.63
C GLY A 53 4.67 -14.82 -0.72
N GLY A 54 5.37 -13.77 -1.17
CA GLY A 54 6.04 -13.73 -2.47
C GLY A 54 5.07 -14.01 -3.61
N LEU A 55 3.95 -13.28 -3.62
CA LEU A 55 2.85 -13.49 -4.56
C LEU A 55 3.26 -13.11 -5.99
N THR A 56 3.15 -14.06 -6.91
CA THR A 56 3.32 -13.85 -8.36
C THR A 56 1.99 -14.06 -9.07
N LEU A 57 1.53 -13.06 -9.83
CA LEU A 57 0.37 -13.20 -10.71
C LEU A 57 0.75 -14.03 -11.94
N THR A 58 0.06 -15.15 -12.14
CA THR A 58 0.33 -16.09 -13.25
C THR A 58 -0.70 -15.97 -14.38
N GLY A 59 -1.75 -15.18 -14.17
CA GLY A 59 -2.71 -14.81 -15.21
C GLY A 59 -3.98 -14.21 -14.63
N GLY A 60 -4.92 -13.87 -15.50
CA GLY A 60 -6.18 -13.27 -15.11
C GLY A 60 -7.08 -13.02 -16.30
N ASP A 61 -8.32 -12.66 -16.02
CA ASP A 61 -9.32 -12.24 -17.00
C ASP A 61 -10.07 -11.04 -16.43
N TYR A 62 -9.77 -9.86 -16.98
CA TYR A 62 -10.34 -8.59 -16.50
C TYR A 62 -11.86 -8.56 -16.68
N GLN A 63 -12.37 -9.08 -17.81
CA GLN A 63 -13.80 -9.06 -18.11
C GLN A 63 -14.60 -9.96 -17.16
N LYS A 64 -13.95 -11.00 -16.62
CA LYS A 64 -14.54 -11.91 -15.63
C LYS A 64 -14.18 -11.58 -14.19
N GLY A 65 -13.41 -10.51 -13.93
CA GLY A 65 -12.93 -10.16 -12.60
C GLY A 65 -12.10 -11.27 -11.94
N ARG A 66 -11.34 -12.04 -12.73
CA ARG A 66 -10.63 -13.23 -12.26
C ARG A 66 -9.13 -13.00 -12.24
N ILE A 67 -8.48 -13.41 -11.15
CA ILE A 67 -7.02 -13.45 -11.07
C ILE A 67 -6.53 -14.85 -10.71
N MET A 68 -5.30 -15.17 -11.13
CA MET A 68 -4.56 -16.35 -10.74
C MET A 68 -3.21 -15.90 -10.20
N GLY A 69 -2.77 -16.53 -9.11
CA GLY A 69 -1.49 -16.25 -8.52
C GLY A 69 -0.92 -17.46 -7.81
N GLN A 70 0.39 -17.45 -7.61
CA GLN A 70 1.12 -18.44 -6.85
C GLN A 70 1.96 -17.73 -5.79
N PHE A 71 2.07 -18.36 -4.64
CA PHE A 71 2.89 -17.91 -3.52
C PHE A 71 4.16 -18.75 -3.46
N SER A 72 5.27 -18.14 -3.08
CA SER A 72 6.58 -18.79 -3.00
C SER A 72 7.01 -19.10 -1.56
N THR A 73 6.39 -18.45 -0.58
CA THR A 73 6.64 -18.66 0.86
C THR A 73 5.33 -18.48 1.63
N GLY A 74 5.31 -18.84 2.91
CA GLY A 74 4.24 -18.48 3.85
C GLY A 74 4.70 -17.42 4.85
N ASP A 75 5.77 -16.70 4.54
CA ASP A 75 6.43 -15.68 5.37
C ASP A 75 6.69 -14.42 4.54
N HIS A 76 7.33 -13.42 5.12
CA HIS A 76 7.65 -12.16 4.45
C HIS A 76 8.72 -12.35 3.37
N THR A 77 8.77 -11.41 2.42
CA THR A 77 9.89 -11.28 1.48
C THR A 77 10.51 -9.88 1.53
N ALA A 78 11.72 -9.75 0.96
CA ALA A 78 12.46 -8.50 0.90
C ALA A 78 12.17 -7.68 -0.37
N LEU A 79 11.03 -7.92 -1.03
CA LEU A 79 10.65 -7.13 -2.21
C LEU A 79 10.40 -5.67 -1.79
N PRO A 80 10.90 -4.69 -2.57
CA PRO A 80 10.58 -3.29 -2.33
C PRO A 80 9.07 -3.05 -2.41
N VAL A 81 8.55 -2.30 -1.44
CA VAL A 81 7.14 -1.91 -1.40
C VAL A 81 6.95 -0.51 -2.00
N PRO A 82 5.81 -0.25 -2.67
CA PRO A 82 5.54 1.06 -3.23
C PRO A 82 5.15 2.06 -2.13
N VAL A 83 5.54 3.32 -2.33
CA VAL A 83 5.00 4.48 -1.60
C VAL A 83 4.19 5.32 -2.58
N PHE A 84 2.89 5.46 -2.33
CA PHE A 84 2.00 6.36 -3.05
C PHE A 84 1.74 7.60 -2.20
N ALA A 85 1.72 8.77 -2.83
CA ALA A 85 1.41 10.02 -2.16
C ALA A 85 0.49 10.90 -3.01
N TYR A 86 -0.48 11.54 -2.39
CA TYR A 86 -1.49 12.38 -3.03
C TYR A 86 -1.76 13.65 -2.21
N GLY A 87 -1.86 14.81 -2.89
CA GLY A 87 -2.06 16.11 -2.25
C GLY A 87 -0.76 16.94 -2.11
N PRO A 88 -0.80 18.04 -1.35
CA PRO A 88 0.34 18.95 -1.19
C PRO A 88 1.59 18.27 -0.62
N GLY A 89 2.73 18.47 -1.25
CA GLY A 89 4.00 17.88 -0.80
C GLY A 89 4.22 16.42 -1.22
N SER A 90 3.31 15.82 -1.98
CA SER A 90 3.45 14.44 -2.50
C SER A 90 4.75 14.21 -3.28
N GLN A 91 5.30 15.23 -3.95
CA GLN A 91 6.57 15.14 -4.68
C GLN A 91 7.75 14.72 -3.79
N TYR A 92 7.70 14.97 -2.47
CA TYR A 92 8.75 14.57 -1.54
C TYR A 92 8.81 13.06 -1.28
N PHE A 93 7.83 12.29 -1.75
CA PHE A 93 7.74 10.84 -1.58
C PHE A 93 8.07 10.06 -2.86
N SER A 94 8.57 10.74 -3.90
CA SER A 94 9.06 10.10 -5.12
C SER A 94 10.47 9.52 -4.96
N GLY A 95 10.80 8.55 -5.82
CA GLY A 95 12.10 7.87 -5.85
C GLY A 95 12.15 6.56 -5.09
N VAL A 96 13.38 6.03 -4.93
CA VAL A 96 13.68 4.81 -4.16
C VAL A 96 14.48 5.21 -2.94
N TYR A 97 14.06 4.75 -1.76
CA TYR A 97 14.62 5.16 -0.47
C TYR A 97 14.24 4.17 0.63
N GLU A 98 14.94 4.24 1.76
CA GLU A 98 14.66 3.42 2.93
C GLU A 98 13.38 3.86 3.64
N ASN A 99 12.64 2.92 4.22
CA ASN A 99 11.39 3.24 4.94
C ASN A 99 11.61 4.23 6.11
N THR A 100 12.82 4.25 6.70
CA THR A 100 13.21 5.20 7.76
C THR A 100 13.17 6.66 7.30
N GLU A 101 13.27 6.92 5.99
CA GLU A 101 13.14 8.26 5.43
C GLU A 101 11.69 8.76 5.38
N ILE A 102 10.69 7.89 5.44
CA ILE A 102 9.28 8.30 5.42
C ILE A 102 8.98 9.22 6.60
N PHE A 103 9.46 8.87 7.79
CA PHE A 103 9.30 9.68 9.00
C PHE A 103 9.90 11.09 8.82
N THR A 104 11.13 11.18 8.32
CA THR A 104 11.80 12.48 8.17
C THR A 104 11.17 13.32 7.05
N ARG A 105 10.66 12.69 5.99
CA ARG A 105 9.90 13.36 4.93
C ARG A 105 8.56 13.90 5.44
N ILE A 106 7.86 13.17 6.31
CA ILE A 106 6.64 13.65 6.97
C ILE A 106 6.95 14.90 7.81
N LEU A 107 7.97 14.85 8.67
CA LEU A 107 8.38 16.03 9.46
C LEU A 107 8.69 17.23 8.58
N LYS A 108 9.38 17.01 7.45
CA LYS A 108 9.71 18.06 6.49
C LYS A 108 8.46 18.72 5.90
N VAL A 109 7.46 17.93 5.48
CA VAL A 109 6.21 18.49 4.91
C VAL A 109 5.40 19.23 5.96
N LEU A 110 5.41 18.77 7.21
CA LEU A 110 4.76 19.45 8.33
C LEU A 110 5.56 20.64 8.89
N GLN A 111 6.75 20.91 8.34
CA GLN A 111 7.66 21.96 8.82
C GLN A 111 8.05 21.81 10.29
N LEU A 112 8.11 20.57 10.78
CA LEU A 112 8.49 20.23 12.15
C LEU A 112 9.99 19.96 12.25
N LYS A 113 10.59 20.33 13.38
CA LYS A 113 11.96 19.95 13.73
C LYS A 113 11.96 18.56 14.37
N LYS A 114 12.98 17.77 14.05
CA LYS A 114 13.24 16.46 14.66
C LYS A 114 13.75 16.62 16.08
#